data_AF-A0A1H0VGM0-F1
#
_entry.id   AF-A0A1H0VGM0-F1
#
_cell.length_a   1.000
_cell.length_b   1.000
_cell.length_c   1.000
_cell.angle_alpha   90.00
_cell.angle_beta   90.00
_cell.angle_gamma   90.00
#
_symmetry.space_group_name_H-M   'P 1'
#
loop_
_entity.id
_entity.type
_entity.pdbx_description
1 polymer ?
#
loop_
_entity_poly.entity_id
_entity_poly.type
_entity_poly.pdbx_seq_one_letter_code
_entity_poly.pdbx_strand_id
1 'polypeptide(L)'
;MARKKKEIHKVEMTDGKRAIIQQLFQEYNIESATDIQDALKDLLGGTIKEMMETEMDEHLGYSKSERSDSENARNGYKTKSLNSSYG
;
A
#
# COMPACT_ATOMS: atom_id res chain seq x y z
N MET A 1 14.13 32.35 15.77
CA MET A 1 14.16 30.87 15.66
C MET A 1 14.52 30.50 14.23
N ALA A 2 15.63 29.78 14.02
CA ALA A 2 16.12 29.43 12.68
C ALA A 2 15.26 28.33 12.05
N ARG A 3 14.73 28.57 10.84
CA ARG A 3 14.03 27.54 10.06
C ARG A 3 15.04 26.45 9.67
N LYS A 4 14.94 25.26 10.24
CA LYS A 4 15.67 24.08 9.76
C LYS A 4 15.29 23.87 8.28
N LYS A 5 16.28 23.90 7.38
CA LYS A 5 16.10 23.49 5.98
C LYS A 5 15.61 22.04 6.00
N LYS A 6 14.47 21.76 5.37
CA LYS A 6 14.01 20.37 5.16
C LYS A 6 15.06 19.67 4.31
N GLU A 7 15.52 18.50 4.75
CA GLU A 7 16.37 17.65 3.92
C GLU A 7 15.58 17.24 2.68
N ILE A 8 16.08 17.63 1.52
CA ILE A 8 15.50 17.24 0.24
C ILE A 8 16.01 15.83 -0.02
N HIS A 9 15.14 14.83 0.17
CA HIS A 9 15.47 13.46 -0.18
C HIS A 9 15.68 13.38 -1.69
N LYS A 10 16.93 13.20 -2.12
CA LYS A 10 17.27 13.03 -3.55
C LYS A 10 16.95 11.60 -3.94
N VAL A 11 15.89 11.42 -4.73
CA VAL A 11 15.53 10.10 -5.24
C VAL A 11 16.51 9.72 -6.35
N GLU A 12 17.34 8.71 -6.10
CA GLU A 12 18.09 8.05 -7.16
C GLU A 12 17.13 7.16 -7.96
N MET A 13 16.92 7.55 -9.22
CA MET A 13 16.03 6.84 -10.15
C MET A 13 16.78 5.68 -10.79
N THR A 14 16.62 4.49 -10.22
CA THR A 14 17.00 3.23 -10.86
C THR A 14 15.99 2.86 -11.94
N ASP A 15 16.37 2.04 -12.91
CA ASP A 15 15.47 1.64 -14.01
C ASP A 15 14.22 0.91 -13.50
N GLY A 16 14.35 0.12 -12.43
CA GLY A 16 13.22 -0.51 -11.76
C GLY A 16 12.23 0.51 -11.17
N LYS A 17 12.71 1.56 -10.52
CA LYS A 17 11.84 2.63 -10.00
C LYS A 17 11.11 3.37 -11.12
N ARG A 18 11.77 3.58 -12.26
CA ARG A 18 11.13 4.20 -13.44
C ARG A 18 10.02 3.33 -14.02
N ALA A 19 10.23 2.01 -14.08
CA ALA A 19 9.22 1.08 -14.54
C ALA A 19 7.97 1.08 -13.63
N ILE A 20 8.17 1.06 -12.29
CA ILE A 20 7.06 1.12 -11.33
C ILE A 20 6.27 2.42 -11.47
N ILE A 21 6.96 3.56 -11.62
CA ILE A 21 6.32 4.85 -11.81
C ILE A 21 5.48 4.89 -13.10
N GLN A 22 5.99 4.31 -14.19
CA GLN A 22 5.24 4.23 -15.45
C GLN A 22 3.98 3.36 -15.33
N GLN A 23 4.08 2.22 -14.64
CA GLN A 23 2.92 1.36 -14.36
C GLN A 23 1.89 2.10 -13.51
N LEU A 24 2.33 2.81 -12.48
CA LEU A 24 1.45 3.59 -11.60
C LEU A 24 0.72 4.71 -12.37
N PHE A 25 1.40 5.39 -13.30
CA PHE A 25 0.76 6.39 -14.15
C PHE A 25 -0.32 5.81 -15.07
N GLN A 26 -0.10 4.60 -15.61
CA GLN A 26 -1.05 3.93 -16.49
C GLN A 26 -2.27 3.39 -15.73
N GLU A 27 -2.04 2.70 -14.61
CA GLU A 27 -3.11 2.05 -13.85
C GLU A 27 -4.08 3.05 -13.22
N TYR A 28 -3.55 4.17 -12.70
CA TYR A 28 -4.34 5.20 -12.02
C TYR A 28 -4.79 6.35 -12.93
N ASN A 29 -4.49 6.31 -14.24
CA ASN A 29 -4.83 7.37 -15.20
C ASN A 29 -4.52 8.78 -14.68
N ILE A 30 -3.28 8.98 -14.24
CA ILE A 30 -2.89 10.21 -13.53
C ILE A 30 -2.73 11.36 -14.52
N GLU A 31 -3.49 12.43 -14.33
CA GLU A 31 -3.43 13.64 -15.16
C GLU A 31 -2.90 14.86 -14.38
N SER A 32 -3.03 14.85 -13.06
CA SER A 32 -2.69 15.99 -12.20
C SER A 32 -1.89 15.61 -10.95
N ALA A 33 -1.34 16.63 -10.28
CA ALA A 33 -0.59 16.43 -9.04
C ALA A 33 -1.46 15.94 -7.87
N THR A 34 -2.78 16.20 -7.90
CA THR A 34 -3.73 15.67 -6.90
C THR A 34 -3.96 14.19 -7.12
N ASP A 35 -4.08 13.74 -8.38
CA ASP A 35 -4.28 12.32 -8.70
C ASP A 35 -3.08 11.47 -8.27
N ILE A 36 -1.87 12.03 -8.33
CA ILE A 36 -0.68 11.38 -7.77
C ILE A 36 -0.83 11.14 -6.27
N GLN A 37 -1.34 12.12 -5.52
CA GLN A 37 -1.49 11.98 -4.08
C GLN A 37 -2.55 10.93 -3.71
N ASP A 38 -3.65 10.89 -4.44
CA ASP A 38 -4.71 9.91 -4.21
C ASP A 38 -4.26 8.51 -4.63
N ALA A 39 -3.57 8.36 -5.75
CA ALA A 39 -2.95 7.10 -6.15
C ALA A 39 -1.95 6.58 -5.08
N LEU A 40 -1.16 7.47 -4.47
CA LEU A 40 -0.24 7.09 -3.39
C LEU A 40 -0.97 6.69 -2.10
N LYS A 41 -2.09 7.33 -1.75
CA LYS A 41 -2.93 6.91 -0.60
C LYS A 41 -3.53 5.53 -0.84
N ASP A 42 -4.05 5.29 -2.03
CA ASP A 42 -4.66 4.01 -2.41
C ASP A 42 -3.61 2.90 -2.45
N LEU A 43 -2.45 3.16 -3.05
CA LEU A 43 -1.32 2.22 -3.07
C LEU A 43 -0.91 1.85 -1.64
N LEU A 44 -0.75 2.83 -0.74
CA LEU A 44 -0.43 2.60 0.66
C LEU A 44 -1.49 1.74 1.36
N GLY A 45 -2.77 2.06 1.15
CA GLY A 45 -3.89 1.29 1.70
C GLY A 45 -3.91 -0.16 1.17
N GLY A 46 -3.66 -0.34 -0.12
CA GLY A 46 -3.53 -1.64 -0.78
C GLY A 46 -2.38 -2.47 -0.21
N THR A 47 -1.20 -1.87 -0.07
CA THR A 47 -0.03 -2.55 0.51
C THR A 47 -0.28 -2.96 1.96
N ILE A 48 -0.89 -2.09 2.78
CA ILE A 48 -1.23 -2.45 4.17
C ILE A 48 -2.23 -3.60 4.20
N LYS A 49 -3.23 -3.58 3.31
CA LYS A 49 -4.20 -4.68 3.22
C LYS A 49 -3.52 -5.99 2.83
N GLU A 50 -2.64 -5.98 1.84
CA GLU A 50 -1.91 -7.17 1.40
C GLU A 50 -1.03 -7.74 2.52
N MET A 51 -0.29 -6.89 3.24
CA MET A 51 0.47 -7.30 4.42
C MET A 51 -0.42 -7.96 5.48
N MET A 52 -1.57 -7.36 5.80
CA MET A 52 -2.52 -7.95 6.77
C MET A 52 -3.12 -9.27 6.28
N GLU A 53 -3.36 -9.42 4.97
CA GLU A 53 -3.82 -10.70 4.41
C GLU A 53 -2.73 -11.77 4.53
N THR A 54 -1.47 -11.44 4.24
CA THR A 54 -0.33 -12.35 4.46
C THR A 54 -0.17 -12.73 5.95
N GLU A 55 -0.24 -11.77 6.87
CA GLU A 55 -0.20 -12.05 8.30
C GLU A 55 -1.36 -12.98 8.74
N MET A 56 -2.52 -12.87 8.10
CA MET A 56 -3.67 -13.75 8.37
C MET A 56 -3.49 -15.16 7.80
N ASP A 57 -2.89 -15.28 6.61
CA ASP A 57 -2.49 -16.56 6.02
C ASP A 57 -1.49 -17.28 6.94
N GLU A 58 -0.48 -16.57 7.46
CA GLU A 58 0.49 -17.12 8.41
C GLU A 58 -0.15 -17.50 9.76
N HIS A 59 -1.03 -16.65 10.29
CA HIS A 59 -1.68 -16.89 11.59
C HIS A 59 -2.61 -18.12 11.55
N LEU A 60 -3.37 -18.27 10.47
CA LEU A 60 -4.30 -19.38 10.29
C LEU A 60 -3.63 -20.64 9.74
N GLY A 61 -2.49 -20.49 9.08
CA GLY A 61 -1.75 -21.59 8.43
C GLY A 61 -2.37 -22.06 7.11
N TYR A 62 -3.28 -21.28 6.51
CA TYR A 62 -3.90 -21.59 5.23
C TYR A 62 -4.33 -20.33 4.48
N SER A 63 -4.26 -20.39 3.15
CA SER A 63 -4.63 -19.28 2.28
C SER A 63 -6.13 -19.15 2.11
N LYS A 64 -6.59 -17.98 1.67
CA LYS A 64 -8.02 -17.73 1.44
C LYS A 64 -8.63 -18.78 0.50
N SER A 65 -9.70 -19.43 0.96
CA SER A 65 -10.42 -20.51 0.25
C SER A 65 -9.67 -21.83 0.10
N GLU A 66 -8.50 -21.97 0.73
CA GLU A 66 -7.83 -23.26 0.85
C GLU A 66 -8.59 -24.18 1.81
N ARG A 67 -8.66 -25.47 1.48
CA ARG A 67 -9.21 -26.47 2.41
C ARG A 67 -8.19 -26.71 3.51
N SER A 68 -8.58 -26.45 4.75
CA SER A 68 -7.76 -26.74 5.91
C SER A 68 -8.59 -27.46 6.98
N ASP A 69 -7.89 -28.23 7.82
CA ASP A 69 -8.47 -28.85 9.01
C ASP A 69 -8.41 -27.89 10.22
N SER A 70 -8.23 -26.59 9.98
CA SER A 70 -8.20 -25.55 11.02
C SER A 70 -9.55 -25.43 11.70
N GLU A 71 -9.57 -25.38 13.03
CA GLU A 71 -10.77 -25.08 13.81
C GLU A 71 -11.26 -23.63 13.61
N ASN A 72 -10.36 -22.73 13.23
CA ASN A 72 -10.66 -21.32 12.98
C ASN A 72 -10.91 -21.06 11.49
N ALA A 73 -11.86 -20.15 11.23
CA ALA A 73 -12.25 -19.73 9.90
C ALA A 73 -12.16 -18.21 9.71
N ARG A 74 -11.85 -17.79 8.48
CA ARG A 74 -11.91 -16.38 8.07
C ARG A 74 -13.36 -15.87 8.13
N ASN A 75 -13.55 -14.71 8.77
CA ASN A 75 -14.87 -14.13 9.00
C ASN A 75 -15.03 -12.75 8.33
N GLY A 76 -14.67 -12.67 7.04
CA GLY A 76 -14.82 -11.45 6.25
C GLY A 76 -13.85 -10.33 6.65
N TYR A 77 -14.25 -9.09 6.38
CA TYR A 77 -13.42 -7.89 6.53
C TYR A 77 -14.14 -6.83 7.36
N LYS A 78 -13.35 -5.98 8.04
CA LYS A 78 -13.83 -4.80 8.74
C LYS A 78 -13.18 -3.54 8.20
N THR A 79 -13.98 -2.53 7.90
CA THR A 79 -13.49 -1.22 7.45
C THR A 79 -12.81 -0.48 8.60
N LYS A 80 -11.63 0.09 8.34
CA LYS A 80 -10.90 0.94 9.28
C LYS A 80 -10.36 2.15 8.54
N SER A 81 -10.69 3.35 9.02
CA SER A 81 -10.07 4.60 8.56
C SER A 81 -8.75 4.79 9.30
N LEU A 82 -7.68 5.05 8.56
CA LEU A 82 -6.34 5.28 9.07
C LEU A 82 -5.89 6.69 8.67
N ASN A 83 -5.23 7.40 9.59
CA ASN A 83 -4.63 8.69 9.27
C ASN A 83 -3.15 8.46 8.95
N SER A 84 -2.74 8.78 7.74
CA SER A 84 -1.36 8.61 7.27
C SER A 84 -0.68 9.98 7.09
N SER A 85 0.61 9.97 6.75
CA SER A 85 1.31 11.20 6.33
C SER A 85 0.74 11.80 5.04
N TYR A 86 0.02 11.00 4.24
CA TYR A 86 -0.59 11.42 2.99
C TYR A 86 -2.02 11.93 3.15
N GLY A 87 -2.57 11.88 4.37
CA GLY A 87 -3.99 12.09 4.65
C GLY A 87 -4.56 10.92 5.44
#